data_AF-A0A060ZPW5-F1
#
_entry.id   AF-A0A060ZPW5-F1
#
_cell.length_a   1.000
_cell.length_b   1.000
_cell.length_c   1.000
_cell.angle_alpha   90.00
_cell.angle_beta   90.00
_cell.angle_gamma   90.00
#
_symmetry.space_group_name_H-M   'P 1'
#
loop_
_entity.id
_entity.type
_entity.pdbx_description
1 polymer ?
#
loop_
_entity_poly.entity_id
_entity_poly.type
_entity_poly.pdbx_seq_one_letter_code
_entity_poly.pdbx_strand_id
1 'polypeptide(L)'
;MLHFPELGQALARFIDLAQRLPGLSERARQVVVLTIGARFDVAYELYAHARLGARAGLRPNQVATLCAGGRPSGLTEEEVLAADVATALTGPGSLPGPLYDTAVRTLGQEALDAIVFVTVHYLALGVVLNAYDVPAGSPAPRK
;
A
#
# COMPACT_ATOMS: atom_id res chain seq x y z
N MET A 1 14.61 14.67 -4.65
CA MET A 1 15.17 14.07 -5.90
C MET A 1 16.13 14.98 -6.65
N LEU A 2 15.83 16.27 -6.86
CA LEU A 2 16.69 17.17 -7.65
C LEU A 2 18.13 17.29 -7.12
N HIS A 3 18.34 17.23 -5.80
CA HIS A 3 19.66 17.28 -5.18
C HIS A 3 20.41 15.94 -5.16
N PHE A 4 19.72 14.83 -5.43
CA PHE A 4 20.30 13.47 -5.47
C PHE A 4 19.69 12.70 -6.65
N PRO A 5 20.00 13.10 -7.90
CA PRO A 5 19.28 12.63 -9.08
C PRO A 5 19.43 11.12 -9.33
N GLU A 6 20.59 10.53 -9.02
CA GLU A 6 20.82 9.09 -9.18
C GLU A 6 19.96 8.26 -8.23
N LEU A 7 19.90 8.65 -6.96
CA LEU A 7 19.01 8.02 -5.97
C LEU A 7 17.54 8.21 -6.37
N GLY A 8 17.20 9.39 -6.87
CA GLY A 8 15.87 9.68 -7.38
C GLY A 8 15.45 8.75 -8.52
N GLN A 9 16.31 8.57 -9.51
CA GLN A 9 16.06 7.65 -10.62
C GLN A 9 15.99 6.20 -10.16
N ALA A 10 16.85 5.77 -9.23
CA ALA A 10 16.80 4.42 -8.68
C ALA A 10 15.47 4.15 -7.96
N LEU A 11 15.00 5.10 -7.14
CA LEU A 11 13.70 5.00 -6.47
C LEU A 11 12.54 4.98 -7.48
N ALA A 12 12.57 5.84 -8.51
CA ALA A 12 11.55 5.84 -9.55
C ALA A 12 11.47 4.50 -10.31
N ARG A 13 12.63 3.90 -10.63
CA ARG A 13 12.68 2.55 -11.23
C ARG A 13 12.12 1.48 -10.30
N PHE A 14 12.46 1.53 -9.01
CA PHE A 14 11.91 0.60 -8.02
C PHE A 14 10.38 0.72 -7.93
N ILE A 15 9.87 1.95 -7.82
CA ILE A 15 8.43 2.25 -7.79
C ILE A 15 7.73 1.67 -9.03
N ASP A 16 8.31 1.88 -10.22
CA ASP A 16 7.74 1.40 -11.47
C ASP A 16 7.72 -0.13 -11.58
N LEU A 17 8.70 -0.83 -10.99
CA LEU A 17 8.69 -2.29 -10.90
C LEU A 17 7.67 -2.77 -9.88
N ALA A 18 7.69 -2.21 -8.67
CA ALA A 18 6.83 -2.62 -7.56
C ALA A 18 5.33 -2.43 -7.87
N GLN A 19 4.96 -1.34 -8.55
CA GLN A 19 3.56 -1.09 -8.93
C GLN A 19 3.03 -2.11 -9.96
N ARG A 20 3.92 -2.77 -10.71
CA ARG A 20 3.57 -3.75 -11.76
C ARG A 20 3.75 -5.20 -11.33
N LEU A 21 4.11 -5.45 -10.07
CA LEU A 21 4.28 -6.82 -9.58
C LEU A 21 3.00 -7.64 -9.76
N PRO A 22 3.06 -8.87 -10.27
CA PRO A 22 1.92 -9.78 -10.30
C PRO A 22 1.60 -10.30 -8.88
N GLY A 23 0.66 -11.24 -8.77
CA GLY A 23 0.40 -11.99 -7.54
C GLY A 23 -0.70 -11.43 -6.64
N LEU A 24 -1.15 -10.18 -6.83
CA LEU A 24 -2.28 -9.61 -6.09
C LEU A 24 -3.38 -9.13 -7.03
N SER A 25 -4.63 -9.33 -6.61
CA SER A 25 -5.75 -8.59 -7.17
C SER A 25 -5.58 -7.08 -6.95
N GLU A 26 -6.14 -6.28 -7.85
CA GLU A 26 -6.08 -4.82 -7.71
C GLU A 26 -6.73 -4.38 -6.39
N ARG A 27 -7.80 -5.05 -5.95
CA ARG A 27 -8.44 -4.78 -4.64
C ARG A 27 -7.48 -5.03 -3.48
N ALA A 28 -6.83 -6.19 -3.44
CA ALA A 28 -5.88 -6.52 -2.38
C ALA A 28 -4.68 -5.55 -2.36
N ARG A 29 -4.18 -5.15 -3.54
CA ARG A 29 -3.16 -4.10 -3.65
C ARG A 29 -3.62 -2.80 -3.00
N GLN A 30 -4.81 -2.31 -3.33
CA GLN A 30 -5.35 -1.08 -2.74
C GLN A 30 -5.57 -1.21 -1.22
N VAL A 31 -5.92 -2.40 -0.72
CA VAL A 31 -6.00 -2.66 0.72
C VAL A 31 -4.64 -2.50 1.40
N VAL A 32 -3.56 -3.05 0.83
CA VAL A 32 -2.19 -2.82 1.35
C VAL A 32 -1.89 -1.34 1.40
N VAL A 33 -2.08 -0.63 0.27
CA VAL A 33 -1.75 0.80 0.18
C VAL A 33 -2.50 1.65 1.18
N LEU A 34 -3.82 1.47 1.30
CA LEU A 34 -4.63 2.22 2.24
C LEU A 34 -4.27 1.91 3.70
N THR A 35 -3.88 0.66 3.99
CA THR A 35 -3.41 0.26 5.32
C THR A 35 -2.12 1.01 5.69
N ILE A 36 -1.14 1.08 4.77
CA ILE A 36 0.11 1.81 4.98
C ILE A 36 -0.14 3.32 5.09
N GLY A 37 -0.90 3.88 4.14
CA GLY A 37 -1.23 5.31 4.12
C GLY A 37 -1.92 5.76 5.40
N ALA A 38 -2.85 4.97 5.93
CA ALA A 38 -3.52 5.30 7.19
C ALA A 38 -2.59 5.16 8.41
N ARG A 39 -1.68 4.17 8.40
CA ARG A 39 -0.73 3.93 9.50
C ARG A 39 0.23 5.10 9.72
N PHE A 40 0.62 5.78 8.65
CA PHE A 40 1.60 6.88 8.64
C PHE A 40 1.00 8.24 8.28
N ASP A 41 -0.33 8.35 8.22
CA ASP A 41 -1.05 9.58 7.90
C ASP A 41 -0.60 10.24 6.59
N VAL A 42 -0.45 9.44 5.52
CA VAL A 42 0.01 9.92 4.21
C VAL A 42 -1.16 10.49 3.42
N ALA A 43 -1.45 11.77 3.61
CA ALA A 43 -2.65 12.44 3.07
C ALA A 43 -2.83 12.27 1.55
N TYR A 44 -1.76 12.46 0.77
CA TYR A 44 -1.83 12.31 -0.69
C TYR A 44 -2.13 10.86 -1.12
N GLU A 45 -1.49 9.86 -0.49
CA GLU A 45 -1.74 8.46 -0.79
C GLU A 45 -3.18 8.07 -0.46
N LEU A 46 -3.67 8.44 0.72
CA LEU A 46 -5.06 8.18 1.12
C LEU A 46 -6.05 8.77 0.12
N TYR A 47 -5.84 10.02 -0.32
CA TYR A 47 -6.68 10.66 -1.33
C TYR A 47 -6.63 9.93 -2.69
N ALA A 48 -5.43 9.64 -3.19
CA ALA A 48 -5.25 9.03 -4.50
C ALA A 48 -5.80 7.59 -4.52
N HIS A 49 -5.48 6.81 -3.49
CA HIS A 49 -5.79 5.39 -3.41
C HIS A 49 -7.20 5.10 -2.91
N ALA A 50 -7.88 6.02 -2.22
CA ALA A 50 -9.31 5.87 -1.96
C ALA A 50 -10.11 5.78 -3.28
N ARG A 51 -9.74 6.60 -4.28
CA ARG A 51 -10.36 6.59 -5.61
C ARG A 51 -10.01 5.34 -6.40
N LEU A 52 -8.76 4.87 -6.32
CA LEU A 52 -8.34 3.64 -6.99
C LEU A 52 -8.97 2.39 -6.36
N GLY A 53 -9.03 2.34 -5.03
CA GLY A 53 -9.75 1.31 -4.28
C GLY A 53 -11.22 1.21 -4.68
N ALA A 54 -11.91 2.35 -4.76
CA ALA A 54 -13.30 2.39 -5.24
C ALA A 54 -13.44 1.88 -6.68
N ARG A 55 -12.52 2.26 -7.59
CA ARG A 55 -12.50 1.75 -8.98
C ARG A 55 -12.20 0.26 -9.09
N ALA A 56 -11.36 -0.26 -8.20
CA ALA A 56 -11.11 -1.69 -8.05
C ALA A 56 -12.33 -2.44 -7.47
N GLY A 57 -13.34 -1.71 -6.99
CA GLY A 57 -14.61 -2.24 -6.51
C GLY A 57 -14.75 -2.29 -4.98
N LEU A 58 -13.78 -1.77 -4.21
CA LEU A 58 -13.96 -1.65 -2.75
C LEU A 58 -15.19 -0.80 -2.48
N ARG A 59 -16.07 -1.27 -1.60
CA ARG A 59 -17.29 -0.55 -1.23
C ARG A 59 -16.91 0.75 -0.51
N PRO A 60 -17.74 1.80 -0.58
CA PRO A 60 -17.47 3.07 0.09
C PRO A 60 -17.14 2.92 1.59
N ASN A 61 -17.85 2.04 2.29
CA ASN A 61 -17.59 1.76 3.70
C ASN A 61 -16.25 1.05 3.93
N GLN A 62 -15.79 0.20 3.01
CA GLN A 62 -14.50 -0.46 3.08
C GLN A 62 -13.37 0.55 2.94
N VAL A 63 -13.45 1.41 1.91
CA VAL A 63 -12.47 2.48 1.67
C VAL A 63 -12.40 3.42 2.88
N ALA A 64 -13.53 3.92 3.36
CA ALA A 64 -13.56 4.82 4.51
C ALA A 64 -12.95 4.21 5.77
N THR A 65 -13.24 2.92 6.04
CA THR A 65 -12.69 2.22 7.20
C THR A 65 -11.18 2.02 7.07
N LEU A 66 -10.68 1.64 5.89
CA LEU A 66 -9.24 1.50 5.64
C LEU A 66 -8.51 2.83 5.78
N CYS A 67 -9.04 3.92 5.21
CA CYS A 67 -8.47 5.26 5.36
C CYS A 67 -8.42 5.73 6.82
N ALA A 68 -9.34 5.26 7.66
CA ALA A 68 -9.36 5.54 9.09
C ALA A 68 -8.44 4.60 9.91
N GLY A 69 -7.66 3.74 9.26
CA GLY A 69 -6.78 2.75 9.91
C GLY A 69 -7.53 1.57 10.53
N GLY A 70 -8.81 1.39 10.18
CA GLY A 70 -9.65 0.31 10.67
C GLY A 70 -9.66 -0.92 9.75
N ARG A 71 -10.27 -2.01 10.25
CA ARG A 71 -10.49 -3.25 9.51
C ARG A 71 -11.94 -3.34 9.03
N PRO A 72 -12.24 -3.17 7.73
CA PRO A 72 -13.61 -3.26 7.25
C PRO A 72 -14.14 -4.70 7.23
N SER A 73 -15.46 -4.82 7.37
CA SER A 73 -16.17 -6.09 7.17
C SER A 73 -16.32 -6.42 5.67
N GLY A 74 -16.43 -7.73 5.39
CA GLY A 74 -16.70 -8.25 4.05
C GLY A 74 -15.57 -8.00 3.04
N LEU A 75 -14.33 -7.94 3.52
CA LEU A 75 -13.13 -8.17 2.71
C LEU A 75 -13.05 -9.67 2.34
N THR A 76 -12.42 -9.96 1.20
CA THR A 76 -12.06 -11.34 0.83
C THR A 76 -10.91 -11.86 1.70
N GLU A 77 -10.65 -13.17 1.64
CA GLU A 77 -9.53 -13.77 2.37
C GLU A 77 -8.17 -13.19 1.92
N GLU A 78 -7.98 -12.96 0.62
CA GLU A 78 -6.79 -12.31 0.06
C GLU A 78 -6.61 -10.89 0.63
N GLU A 79 -7.67 -10.09 0.64
CA GLU A 79 -7.65 -8.71 1.15
C GLU A 79 -7.36 -8.66 2.65
N VAL A 80 -7.91 -9.60 3.42
CA VAL A 80 -7.65 -9.73 4.85
C VAL A 80 -6.18 -10.03 5.11
N LEU A 81 -5.62 -11.04 4.44
CA LEU A 81 -4.22 -11.42 4.62
C LEU A 81 -3.27 -10.31 4.15
N ALA A 82 -3.62 -9.61 3.07
CA ALA A 82 -2.89 -8.45 2.59
C ALA A 82 -2.83 -7.33 3.65
N ALA A 83 -3.96 -7.00 4.28
CA ALA A 83 -4.01 -6.01 5.36
C ALA A 83 -3.23 -6.46 6.61
N ASP A 84 -3.38 -7.73 7.02
CA ASP A 84 -2.74 -8.27 8.23
C ASP A 84 -1.21 -8.33 8.07
N VAL A 85 -0.71 -8.75 6.90
CA VAL A 85 0.72 -8.74 6.58
C VAL A 85 1.27 -7.31 6.52
N ALA A 86 0.59 -6.40 5.82
CA ALA A 86 1.01 -4.99 5.74
C ALA A 86 1.07 -4.34 7.13
N THR A 87 0.06 -4.59 7.97
CA THR A 87 0.02 -4.13 9.36
C THR A 87 1.20 -4.68 10.16
N ALA A 88 1.48 -5.98 10.06
CA ALA A 88 2.59 -6.59 10.79
C ALA A 88 3.96 -6.05 10.34
N LEU A 89 4.17 -5.83 9.04
CA LEU A 89 5.42 -5.30 8.48
C LEU A 89 5.69 -3.82 8.82
N THR A 90 4.67 -3.09 9.29
CA THR A 90 4.83 -1.72 9.80
C THR A 90 4.99 -1.64 11.31
N GLY A 91 4.93 -2.80 11.98
CA GLY A 91 5.27 -2.96 13.39
C GLY A 91 6.75 -3.29 13.60
N PRO A 92 7.21 -3.30 14.86
CA PRO A 92 8.55 -3.76 15.19
C PRO A 92 8.67 -5.28 15.00
N GLY A 93 9.84 -5.72 14.52
CA GLY A 93 10.21 -7.13 14.47
C GLY A 93 9.88 -7.82 13.14
N SER A 94 9.99 -9.15 13.15
CA SER A 94 9.75 -10.00 11.99
C SER A 94 8.25 -10.25 11.77
N LEU A 95 7.87 -10.56 10.53
CA LEU A 95 6.54 -11.07 10.25
C LEU A 95 6.28 -12.32 11.11
N PRO A 96 5.18 -12.39 11.90
CA PRO A 96 4.91 -13.55 12.73
C PRO A 96 4.84 -14.83 11.90
N GLY A 97 5.57 -15.88 12.31
CA GLY A 97 5.64 -17.16 11.60
C GLY A 97 4.26 -17.73 11.21
N PRO A 98 3.28 -17.80 12.13
CA PRO A 98 1.93 -18.28 11.80
C PRO A 98 1.22 -17.47 10.71
N LEU A 99 1.48 -16.16 10.64
CA LEU A 99 0.93 -15.28 9.60
C LEU A 99 1.64 -15.51 8.26
N TYR A 100 2.97 -15.64 8.27
CA TYR A 100 3.74 -16.03 7.08
C TYR A 100 3.23 -17.35 6.50
N ASP A 101 3.14 -18.40 7.33
CA ASP A 101 2.72 -19.73 6.90
C ASP A 101 1.30 -19.74 6.34
N THR A 102 0.41 -18.94 6.93
CA THR A 102 -0.97 -18.81 6.45
C THR A 102 -1.03 -18.04 5.14
N ALA A 103 -0.29 -16.93 5.02
CA ALA A 103 -0.22 -16.16 3.78
C ALA A 103 0.34 -16.98 2.61
N VAL A 104 1.45 -17.70 2.82
CA VAL A 104 2.03 -18.57 1.78
C VAL A 104 1.08 -19.71 1.41
N ARG A 105 0.46 -20.37 2.39
CA ARG A 105 -0.46 -21.49 2.13
C ARG A 105 -1.70 -21.06 1.36
N THR A 106 -2.26 -19.89 1.67
CA THR A 106 -3.51 -19.41 1.08
C THR A 106 -3.28 -18.66 -0.23
N LEU A 107 -2.27 -17.79 -0.29
CA LEU A 107 -2.04 -16.89 -1.43
C LEU A 107 -0.91 -17.34 -2.35
N GLY A 108 -0.01 -18.20 -1.87
CA GLY A 108 1.25 -18.53 -2.53
C GLY A 108 2.37 -17.55 -2.21
N GLN A 109 3.61 -17.97 -2.48
CA GLN A 109 4.80 -17.17 -2.20
C GLN A 109 4.85 -15.88 -3.04
N GLU A 110 4.47 -15.93 -4.32
CA GLU A 110 4.49 -14.76 -5.21
C GLU A 110 3.60 -13.62 -4.68
N ALA A 111 2.41 -13.94 -4.16
CA ALA A 111 1.50 -12.97 -3.59
C ALA A 111 2.04 -12.37 -2.29
N LEU A 112 2.66 -13.19 -1.41
CA LEU A 112 3.30 -12.69 -0.19
C LEU A 112 4.45 -11.71 -0.52
N ASP A 113 5.32 -12.08 -1.47
CA ASP A 113 6.42 -11.24 -1.90
C ASP A 113 5.90 -9.93 -2.52
N ALA A 114 4.80 -9.99 -3.27
CA ALA A 114 4.13 -8.80 -3.78
C ALA A 114 3.63 -7.89 -2.64
N ILE A 115 3.02 -8.42 -1.57
CA ILE A 115 2.61 -7.63 -0.40
C ILE A 115 3.82 -6.96 0.25
N VAL A 116 4.93 -7.69 0.40
CA VAL A 116 6.18 -7.16 0.98
C VAL A 116 6.71 -6.00 0.14
N PHE A 117 6.87 -6.15 -1.17
CA PHE A 117 7.43 -5.10 -2.02
C PHE A 117 6.47 -3.92 -2.23
N VAL A 118 5.15 -4.14 -2.26
CA VAL A 118 4.16 -3.06 -2.22
C VAL A 118 4.27 -2.29 -0.91
N THR A 119 4.42 -2.98 0.23
CA THR A 119 4.65 -2.33 1.52
C THR A 119 5.92 -1.47 1.51
N VAL A 120 7.04 -2.00 1.01
CA VAL A 120 8.30 -1.25 0.89
C VAL A 120 8.15 -0.01 -0.01
N HIS A 121 7.45 -0.15 -1.14
CA HIS A 121 7.13 0.98 -2.01
C HIS A 121 6.40 2.08 -1.25
N TYR A 122 5.27 1.78 -0.62
CA TYR A 122 4.46 2.81 0.04
C TYR A 122 5.08 3.35 1.33
N LEU A 123 5.96 2.60 1.98
CA LEU A 123 6.82 3.14 3.03
C LEU A 123 7.80 4.19 2.47
N ALA A 124 8.50 3.87 1.37
CA ALA A 124 9.46 4.79 0.77
C ALA A 124 8.78 6.04 0.19
N LEU A 125 7.66 5.85 -0.51
CA LEU A 125 6.89 6.95 -1.10
C LEU A 125 6.21 7.80 -0.02
N GLY A 126 5.58 7.17 0.97
CA GLY A 126 4.93 7.87 2.07
C GLY A 126 5.88 8.75 2.87
N VAL A 127 7.11 8.27 3.13
CA VAL A 127 8.16 9.11 3.75
C VAL A 127 8.47 10.34 2.91
N VAL A 128 8.61 10.20 1.60
CA VAL A 128 8.86 11.34 0.70
C VAL A 128 7.69 12.31 0.70
N LEU A 129 6.46 11.82 0.59
CA LEU A 129 5.25 12.66 0.54
C LEU A 129 5.05 13.43 1.84
N ASN A 130 5.23 12.78 2.99
CA ASN A 130 5.10 13.43 4.29
C ASN A 130 6.25 14.42 4.56
N ALA A 131 7.49 14.08 4.18
CA ALA A 131 8.63 14.97 4.38
C ALA A 131 8.49 16.31 3.64
N TYR A 132 7.75 16.33 2.54
CA TYR A 132 7.50 17.53 1.73
C TYR A 132 6.06 18.06 1.85
N ASP A 133 5.29 17.58 2.84
CA ASP A 133 3.91 17.99 3.11
C ASP A 133 3.05 18.07 1.83
N VAL A 134 3.11 17.02 1.00
CA VAL A 134 2.41 17.00 -0.28
C VAL A 134 0.90 16.96 -0.03
N PRO A 135 0.13 17.99 -0.45
CA PRO A 135 -1.26 18.11 -0.06
C PRO A 135 -2.16 17.12 -0.81
N ALA A 136 -3.17 16.59 -0.12
CA ALA A 136 -4.28 15.91 -0.76
C ALA A 136 -5.05 16.88 -1.68
N GLY A 137 -5.48 16.42 -2.87
CA GLY A 137 -6.50 17.11 -3.65
C GLY A 137 -6.06 18.18 -4.65
N SER A 138 -4.77 18.38 -4.95
CA SER A 138 -4.39 19.21 -6.11
C SER A 138 -4.23 18.36 -7.37
N PRO A 139 -4.99 18.62 -8.47
CA PRO A 139 -4.54 18.16 -9.77
C PRO A 139 -3.20 18.83 -10.07
N ALA A 140 -2.24 18.11 -10.62
CA ALA A 140 -1.04 18.73 -11.17
C ALA A 140 -1.46 19.94 -12.04
N PRO A 141 -0.79 21.10 -11.92
CA PRO A 141 -1.11 22.24 -12.78
C PRO A 141 -1.05 21.75 -14.23
N ARG A 142 -2.18 21.91 -14.94
CA ARG A 142 -2.20 21.66 -16.38
C ARG A 142 -1.18 22.61 -16.99
N LYS A 143 -0.13 22.05 -17.60
CA LYS A 143 0.72 22.81 -18.52
C LYS A 143 -0.12 23.35 -19.66
#